data_AF-A0A6G1U0R7-F1
#
_entry.id   AF-A0A6G1U0R7-F1
#
_cell.length_a   1.000
_cell.length_b   1.000
_cell.length_c   1.000
_cell.angle_alpha   90.00
_cell.angle_beta   90.00
_cell.angle_gamma   90.00
#
_symmetry.space_group_name_H-M   'P 1'
#
loop_
_entity.id
_entity.type
_entity.pdbx_description
1 polymer ?
#
loop_
_entity_poly.entity_id
_entity_poly.type
_entity_poly.pdbx_seq_one_letter_code
_entity_poly.pdbx_strand_id
1 'polypeptide(L)'
;MKVYLYIAKQKKTLKMYLPYIEALGKKLDITHNLADADIVMILGAWTMQGAQLAGKSRKMGIPYMVCPLGDISERNRKNPHLKRSLQSLMYQKTMYQKADLVIATTPMEKNYLAQLGWNKNIALIRYFGYSHLTSEGAMLDNWADTNTSTLSGFEQHKAEMIAAQTKEPIIAQILQIKSRMPHQNIPQNYLDSLHTLLYADNYDEDAINEELQTLKLSGYAAAVFQVMTEKTGLTEGFMPLPAKKSRKSKEILRYVK
;
A
#
# COMPACT_ATOMS: atom_id res chain seq x y z
N MET A 1 -12.51 2.99 -4.44
CA MET A 1 -11.18 2.44 -4.12
C MET A 1 -10.56 1.94 -5.41
N LYS A 2 -9.47 2.56 -5.83
CA LYS A 2 -8.76 2.28 -7.08
C LYS A 2 -7.78 1.13 -6.90
N VAL A 3 -7.85 0.15 -7.79
CA VAL A 3 -7.02 -1.06 -7.74
C VAL A 3 -6.04 -1.06 -8.90
N TYR A 4 -4.75 -1.23 -8.61
CA TYR A 4 -3.78 -1.55 -9.64
C TYR A 4 -3.71 -3.07 -9.82
N LEU A 5 -4.29 -3.58 -10.90
CA LEU A 5 -4.35 -5.02 -11.18
C LEU A 5 -3.20 -5.44 -12.11
N TYR A 6 -2.30 -6.27 -11.58
CA TYR A 6 -1.28 -6.96 -12.36
C TYR A 6 -1.60 -8.44 -12.48
N ILE A 7 -1.50 -8.97 -13.71
CA ILE A 7 -1.79 -10.37 -14.00
C ILE A 7 -0.60 -10.94 -14.77
N ALA A 8 -0.04 -12.03 -14.25
CA ALA A 8 1.04 -12.76 -14.90
C ALA A 8 0.63 -13.19 -16.31
N LYS A 9 1.53 -12.99 -17.30
CA LYS A 9 1.27 -13.30 -18.71
C LYS A 9 0.74 -14.73 -18.92
N GLN A 10 1.32 -15.69 -18.20
CA GLN A 10 0.93 -17.11 -18.25
C GLN A 10 -0.51 -17.35 -17.78
N LYS A 11 -1.04 -16.52 -16.88
CA LYS A 11 -2.43 -16.65 -16.41
C LYS A 11 -3.43 -16.12 -17.43
N LYS A 12 -3.07 -15.06 -18.17
CA LYS A 12 -3.90 -14.53 -19.26
C LYS A 12 -4.10 -15.52 -20.40
N THR A 13 -3.17 -16.44 -20.62
CA THR A 13 -3.27 -17.45 -21.69
C THR A 13 -4.12 -18.66 -21.32
N LEU A 14 -4.40 -18.87 -20.03
CA LEU A 14 -5.15 -20.03 -19.56
C LEU A 14 -6.65 -19.71 -19.56
N LYS A 15 -7.39 -20.37 -20.47
CA LYS A 15 -8.85 -20.16 -20.64
C LYS A 15 -9.64 -20.26 -19.34
N MET A 16 -9.22 -21.13 -18.43
CA MET A 16 -9.86 -21.33 -17.13
C MET A 16 -9.89 -20.08 -16.24
N TYR A 17 -8.98 -19.11 -16.43
CA TYR A 17 -8.93 -17.88 -15.62
C TYR A 17 -9.50 -16.66 -16.36
N LEU A 18 -9.88 -16.78 -17.63
CA LEU A 18 -10.45 -15.65 -18.37
C LEU A 18 -11.73 -15.11 -17.71
N PRO A 19 -12.73 -15.95 -17.36
CA PRO A 19 -13.95 -15.46 -16.72
C PRO A 19 -13.68 -14.78 -15.37
N TYR A 20 -12.72 -15.31 -14.61
CA TYR A 20 -12.26 -14.72 -13.36
C TYR A 20 -11.71 -13.31 -13.53
N ILE A 21 -10.79 -13.16 -14.49
CA ILE A 21 -10.11 -11.89 -14.77
C ILE A 21 -11.11 -10.86 -15.30
N GLU A 22 -12.04 -11.28 -16.15
CA GLU A 22 -13.11 -10.41 -16.67
C GLU A 22 -14.07 -9.95 -15.57
N ALA A 23 -14.50 -10.84 -14.68
CA ALA A 23 -15.36 -10.49 -13.55
C ALA A 23 -14.69 -9.45 -12.62
N LEU A 24 -13.42 -9.66 -12.29
CA LEU A 24 -12.63 -8.70 -11.51
C LEU A 24 -12.49 -7.35 -12.24
N GLY A 25 -12.26 -7.39 -13.56
CA GLY A 25 -12.13 -6.21 -14.40
C GLY A 25 -13.39 -5.34 -14.48
N LYS A 26 -14.58 -5.96 -14.36
CA LYS A 26 -15.86 -5.26 -14.41
C LYS A 26 -16.24 -4.62 -13.07
N LYS A 27 -15.94 -5.28 -11.95
CA LYS A 27 -16.36 -4.84 -10.61
C LYS A 27 -15.38 -3.83 -9.99
N LEU A 28 -14.08 -4.01 -10.23
CA LEU A 28 -13.05 -3.19 -9.61
C LEU A 28 -12.80 -1.92 -10.42
N ASP A 29 -12.63 -0.80 -9.72
CA ASP A 29 -12.17 0.45 -10.31
C ASP A 29 -10.67 0.34 -10.62
N ILE A 30 -10.32 -0.14 -11.81
CA ILE A 30 -8.92 -0.40 -12.19
C ILE A 30 -8.23 0.89 -12.62
N THR A 31 -7.09 1.18 -11.99
CA THR A 31 -6.17 2.23 -12.42
C THR A 31 -4.94 1.66 -13.14
N HIS A 32 -4.48 2.37 -14.18
CA HIS A 32 -3.24 2.05 -14.88
C HIS A 32 -2.01 2.78 -14.32
N ASN A 33 -2.24 3.75 -13.43
CA ASN A 33 -1.18 4.49 -12.76
C ASN A 33 -1.06 4.01 -11.31
N LEU A 34 0.13 3.57 -10.92
CA LEU A 34 0.40 3.08 -9.58
C LEU A 34 0.21 4.17 -8.51
N ALA A 35 0.50 5.44 -8.84
CA ALA A 35 0.35 6.55 -7.90
C ALA A 35 -1.11 6.87 -7.54
N ASP A 36 -2.05 6.46 -8.39
CA ASP A 36 -3.49 6.66 -8.17
C ASP A 36 -4.14 5.41 -7.54
N ALA A 37 -3.37 4.38 -7.19
CA ALA A 37 -3.88 3.15 -6.63
C ALA A 37 -3.96 3.21 -5.10
N ASP A 38 -5.08 2.74 -4.55
CA ASP A 38 -5.25 2.54 -3.12
C ASP A 38 -4.68 1.18 -2.69
N ILE A 39 -4.77 0.18 -3.58
CA ILE A 39 -4.24 -1.17 -3.35
C ILE A 39 -3.71 -1.77 -4.64
N VAL A 40 -2.67 -2.59 -4.52
CA VAL A 40 -2.10 -3.35 -5.64
C VAL A 40 -2.51 -4.81 -5.53
N MET A 41 -3.06 -5.37 -6.60
CA MET A 41 -3.42 -6.78 -6.67
C MET A 41 -2.55 -7.48 -7.71
N ILE A 42 -1.87 -8.55 -7.29
CA ILE A 42 -0.99 -9.35 -8.15
C ILE A 42 -1.56 -10.76 -8.28
N LEU A 43 -2.00 -11.10 -9.50
CA LEU A 43 -2.49 -12.43 -9.85
C LEU A 43 -1.41 -13.26 -10.55
N GLY A 44 -1.17 -14.45 -10.02
CA GLY A 44 -0.14 -15.40 -10.44
C GLY A 44 1.15 -15.31 -9.62
N ALA A 45 2.08 -16.21 -9.90
CA ALA A 45 3.41 -16.22 -9.30
C ALA A 45 4.51 -16.40 -10.35
N TRP A 46 5.76 -16.48 -9.88
CA TRP A 46 6.95 -16.71 -10.68
C TRP A 46 7.24 -15.64 -11.75
N THR A 47 6.88 -14.38 -11.45
CA THR A 47 7.17 -13.23 -12.33
C THR A 47 8.03 -12.20 -11.61
N MET A 48 9.16 -11.87 -12.23
CA MET A 48 10.06 -10.80 -11.74
C MET A 48 9.33 -9.45 -11.75
N GLN A 49 8.50 -9.20 -12.77
CA GLN A 49 7.72 -7.97 -12.88
C GLN A 49 6.72 -7.83 -11.72
N GLY A 50 6.05 -8.91 -11.32
CA GLY A 50 5.16 -8.92 -10.16
C GLY A 50 5.92 -8.60 -8.86
N ALA A 51 7.11 -9.18 -8.67
CA ALA A 51 7.93 -8.90 -7.50
C ALA A 51 8.50 -7.47 -7.49
N GLN A 52 8.90 -6.95 -8.65
CA GLN A 52 9.31 -5.55 -8.79
C GLN A 52 8.15 -4.61 -8.49
N LEU A 53 6.94 -4.93 -8.95
CA LEU A 53 5.74 -4.16 -8.65
C LEU A 53 5.42 -4.18 -7.15
N ALA A 54 5.45 -5.34 -6.50
CA ALA A 54 5.31 -5.46 -5.04
C ALA A 54 6.38 -4.65 -4.29
N GLY A 55 7.62 -4.67 -4.77
CA GLY A 55 8.69 -3.86 -4.20
C GLY A 55 8.43 -2.35 -4.35
N LYS A 56 7.91 -1.92 -5.51
CA LYS A 56 7.53 -0.53 -5.78
C LYS A 56 6.33 -0.12 -4.93
N SER A 57 5.27 -0.92 -4.84
CA SER A 57 4.07 -0.61 -4.06
C SER A 57 4.41 -0.37 -2.60
N ARG A 58 5.23 -1.25 -1.98
CA ARG A 58 5.70 -1.05 -0.61
C ARG A 58 6.52 0.22 -0.44
N LYS A 59 7.43 0.51 -1.37
CA LYS A 59 8.21 1.76 -1.33
C LYS A 59 7.29 2.96 -1.43
N MET A 60 6.23 2.86 -2.22
CA MET A 60 5.21 3.89 -2.37
C MET A 60 4.26 3.97 -1.17
N GLY A 61 4.28 3.02 -0.23
CA GLY A 61 3.33 2.96 0.90
C GLY A 61 1.95 2.41 0.50
N ILE A 62 1.84 1.74 -0.64
CA ILE A 62 0.58 1.14 -1.12
C ILE A 62 0.55 -0.33 -0.70
N PRO A 63 -0.48 -0.78 0.02
CA PRO A 63 -0.63 -2.19 0.36
C PRO A 63 -0.77 -3.04 -0.90
N TYR A 64 -0.29 -4.27 -0.86
CA TYR A 64 -0.46 -5.20 -1.96
C TYR A 64 -0.85 -6.60 -1.50
N MET A 65 -1.66 -7.21 -2.35
CA MET A 65 -2.15 -8.57 -2.19
C MET A 65 -1.64 -9.44 -3.31
N VAL A 66 -1.43 -10.71 -3.00
CA VAL A 66 -0.96 -11.69 -3.98
C VAL A 66 -1.87 -12.90 -4.00
N CYS A 67 -2.34 -13.27 -5.19
CA CYS A 67 -3.12 -14.48 -5.41
C CYS A 67 -2.36 -15.42 -6.37
N PRO A 68 -1.83 -16.57 -5.92
CA PRO A 68 -1.01 -17.44 -6.75
C PRO A 68 -1.77 -18.13 -7.87
N LEU A 69 -3.08 -18.35 -7.71
CA LEU A 69 -3.91 -19.13 -8.64
C LEU A 69 -3.29 -20.52 -8.90
N GLY A 70 -2.88 -21.23 -7.84
CA GLY A 70 -2.28 -22.56 -7.89
C GLY A 70 -0.81 -22.61 -8.30
N ASP A 71 -0.16 -21.47 -8.61
CA ASP A 71 1.25 -21.46 -9.02
C ASP A 71 2.21 -21.84 -7.89
N ILE A 72 1.84 -21.55 -6.64
CA ILE A 72 2.57 -21.95 -5.44
C ILE A 72 1.94 -23.22 -4.89
N SER A 73 1.98 -24.30 -5.67
CA SER A 73 1.66 -25.66 -5.23
C SER A 73 2.94 -26.47 -5.09
N GLU A 74 2.88 -27.58 -4.36
CA GLU A 74 4.04 -28.46 -4.17
C GLU A 74 4.67 -28.87 -5.51
N ARG A 75 3.83 -29.29 -6.46
CA ARG A 75 4.24 -29.68 -7.81
C ARG A 75 4.89 -28.53 -8.56
N ASN A 76 4.26 -27.35 -8.58
CA ASN A 76 4.73 -26.22 -9.38
C ASN A 76 5.99 -25.55 -8.80
N ARG A 77 6.21 -25.68 -7.48
CA ARG A 77 7.44 -25.23 -6.82
C ARG A 77 8.61 -26.19 -7.06
N LYS A 78 8.34 -27.49 -7.20
CA LYS A 78 9.38 -28.51 -7.46
C LYS A 78 9.66 -28.73 -8.94
N ASN A 79 8.85 -28.19 -9.87
CA ASN A 79 9.02 -28.41 -11.30
C ASN A 79 9.02 -27.10 -12.12
N PRO A 80 10.12 -26.72 -12.80
CA PRO A 80 11.47 -27.30 -12.71
C PRO A 80 12.22 -26.82 -11.45
N HIS A 81 12.75 -27.76 -10.65
CA HIS A 81 13.24 -27.52 -9.29
C HIS A 81 14.30 -26.42 -9.19
N LEU A 82 15.36 -26.51 -10.01
CA LEU A 82 16.49 -25.57 -9.97
C LEU A 82 16.04 -24.12 -10.21
N LYS A 83 15.27 -23.90 -11.28
CA LYS A 83 14.74 -22.58 -11.64
C LYS A 83 13.83 -22.04 -10.54
N ARG A 84 12.94 -22.86 -9.99
CA ARG A 84 11.98 -22.44 -8.96
C ARG A 84 12.65 -22.17 -7.62
N SER A 85 13.69 -22.92 -7.26
CA SER A 85 14.50 -22.66 -6.08
C SER A 85 15.19 -21.29 -6.19
N LEU A 86 15.85 -21.01 -7.32
CA LEU A 86 16.48 -19.72 -7.58
C LEU A 86 15.47 -18.57 -7.54
N GLN A 87 14.33 -18.69 -8.23
CA GLN A 87 13.28 -17.67 -8.20
C GLN A 87 12.69 -17.47 -6.80
N SER A 88 12.57 -18.54 -6.02
CA SER A 88 12.11 -18.50 -4.63
C SER A 88 13.04 -17.65 -3.77
N LEU A 89 14.34 -17.92 -3.87
CA LEU A 89 15.37 -17.20 -3.13
C LEU A 89 15.49 -15.74 -3.56
N MET A 90 15.46 -15.48 -4.88
CA MET A 90 15.70 -14.14 -5.43
C MET A 90 14.55 -13.17 -5.16
N TYR A 91 13.30 -13.60 -5.33
CA TYR A 91 12.18 -12.66 -5.26
C TYR A 91 10.87 -13.24 -4.74
N GLN A 92 10.54 -14.51 -5.00
CA GLN A 92 9.18 -15.01 -4.76
C GLN A 92 8.86 -15.09 -3.26
N LYS A 93 9.79 -15.63 -2.46
CA LYS A 93 9.60 -15.77 -1.01
C LYS A 93 9.44 -14.40 -0.35
N THR A 94 10.34 -13.47 -0.66
CA THR A 94 10.32 -12.10 -0.12
C THR A 94 9.06 -11.34 -0.51
N MET A 95 8.59 -11.50 -1.76
CA MET A 95 7.34 -10.93 -2.24
C MET A 95 6.12 -11.47 -1.46
N TYR A 96 6.10 -12.75 -1.10
CA TYR A 96 5.00 -13.31 -0.33
C TYR A 96 5.10 -12.93 1.16
N GLN A 97 6.30 -12.95 1.72
CA GLN A 97 6.57 -12.59 3.11
C GLN A 97 6.16 -11.16 3.45
N LYS A 98 6.28 -10.26 2.50
CA LYS A 98 6.01 -8.83 2.70
C LYS A 98 4.63 -8.41 2.19
N ALA A 99 3.81 -9.34 1.70
CA ALA A 99 2.46 -9.03 1.22
C ALA A 99 1.56 -8.74 2.42
N ASP A 100 0.67 -7.76 2.27
CA ASP A 100 -0.30 -7.42 3.31
C ASP A 100 -1.33 -8.55 3.46
N LEU A 101 -1.66 -9.19 2.33
CA LEU A 101 -2.50 -10.39 2.29
C LEU A 101 -2.10 -11.34 1.16
N VAL A 102 -2.12 -12.64 1.45
CA VAL A 102 -2.06 -13.70 0.43
C VAL A 102 -3.44 -14.32 0.26
N ILE A 103 -3.89 -14.47 -0.98
CA ILE A 103 -5.23 -14.95 -1.30
C ILE A 103 -5.14 -16.33 -1.94
N ALA A 104 -5.70 -17.31 -1.26
CA ALA A 104 -5.90 -18.65 -1.79
C ALA A 104 -7.28 -18.75 -2.47
N THR A 105 -7.35 -19.50 -3.56
CA THR A 105 -8.59 -19.75 -4.31
C THR A 105 -9.28 -21.06 -3.94
N THR A 106 -8.55 -21.95 -3.28
CA THR A 106 -9.06 -23.25 -2.82
C THR A 106 -8.61 -23.53 -1.39
N PRO A 107 -9.35 -24.33 -0.59
CA PRO A 107 -8.91 -24.76 0.73
C PRO A 107 -7.56 -25.49 0.70
N MET A 108 -7.33 -26.30 -0.34
CA MET A 108 -6.05 -26.99 -0.55
C MET A 108 -4.89 -26.01 -0.72
N GLU A 109 -5.07 -24.98 -1.55
CA GLU A 109 -4.07 -23.92 -1.73
C GLU A 109 -3.83 -23.15 -0.42
N LYS A 110 -4.89 -22.84 0.34
CA LYS A 110 -4.77 -22.17 1.65
C LYS A 110 -3.93 -23.00 2.62
N ASN A 111 -4.25 -24.29 2.75
CA ASN A 111 -3.54 -25.20 3.65
C ASN A 111 -2.05 -25.30 3.27
N TYR A 112 -1.75 -25.40 1.98
CA TYR A 112 -0.38 -25.45 1.50
C TYR A 112 0.39 -24.15 1.78
N LEU A 113 -0.23 -22.99 1.51
CA LEU A 113 0.40 -21.69 1.78
C LEU A 113 0.64 -21.46 3.28
N ALA A 114 -0.27 -21.93 4.14
CA ALA A 114 -0.11 -21.89 5.59
C ALA A 114 1.06 -22.77 6.05
N GLN A 115 1.16 -24.00 5.55
CA GLN A 115 2.28 -24.91 5.83
C GLN A 115 3.62 -24.35 5.31
N LEU A 116 3.60 -23.66 4.18
CA LEU A 116 4.78 -23.03 3.60
C LEU A 116 5.35 -21.91 4.49
N GLY A 117 4.50 -21.28 5.31
CA GLY A 117 4.92 -20.33 6.34
C GLY A 117 5.53 -19.03 5.80
N TRP A 118 5.34 -18.72 4.52
CA TRP A 118 5.85 -17.47 3.95
C TRP A 118 5.08 -16.26 4.46
N ASN A 119 3.77 -16.37 4.67
CA ASN A 119 2.95 -15.30 5.23
C ASN A 119 1.92 -15.89 6.19
N LYS A 120 1.59 -15.16 7.26
CA LYS A 120 0.56 -15.56 8.24
C LYS A 120 -0.84 -15.09 7.83
N ASN A 121 -0.92 -14.00 7.07
CA ASN A 121 -2.17 -13.40 6.61
C ASN A 121 -2.59 -14.07 5.30
N ILE A 122 -3.47 -15.08 5.40
CA ILE A 122 -3.96 -15.84 4.25
C ILE A 122 -5.49 -15.89 4.27
N ALA A 123 -6.11 -15.27 3.26
CA ALA A 123 -7.56 -15.33 3.03
C ALA A 123 -7.92 -16.41 2.01
N LEU A 124 -9.14 -16.94 2.10
CA LEU A 124 -9.73 -17.82 1.09
C LEU A 124 -10.80 -17.06 0.32
N ILE A 125 -10.60 -16.86 -0.97
CA ILE A 125 -11.65 -16.35 -1.87
C ILE A 125 -11.86 -17.39 -2.96
N ARG A 126 -12.98 -18.11 -2.87
CA ARG A 126 -13.26 -19.22 -3.80
C ARG A 126 -13.44 -18.70 -5.22
N TYR A 127 -12.82 -19.37 -6.19
CA TYR A 127 -13.09 -19.10 -7.59
C TYR A 127 -14.43 -19.74 -8.02
N PHE A 128 -15.33 -18.94 -8.60
CA PHE A 128 -16.63 -19.42 -9.10
C PHE A 128 -16.51 -20.46 -10.23
N GLY A 129 -15.41 -20.47 -10.99
CA GLY A 129 -15.22 -21.42 -12.08
C GLY A 129 -14.83 -22.84 -11.65
N TYR A 130 -14.51 -23.09 -10.37
CA TYR A 130 -14.09 -24.42 -9.92
C TYR A 130 -15.24 -25.32 -9.43
N SER A 131 -16.45 -24.81 -9.22
CA SER A 131 -17.59 -25.61 -8.70
C SER A 131 -18.85 -24.75 -8.49
N HIS A 132 -20.00 -25.39 -8.20
CA HIS A 132 -21.21 -24.76 -7.65
C HIS A 132 -21.05 -24.16 -6.23
N LEU A 133 -19.83 -24.09 -5.68
CA LEU A 133 -19.59 -23.69 -4.28
C LEU A 133 -19.66 -22.17 -4.06
N THR A 134 -19.65 -21.37 -5.11
CA THR A 134 -19.83 -19.91 -5.03
C THR A 134 -20.41 -19.38 -6.34
N SER A 135 -21.18 -18.30 -6.25
CA SER A 135 -21.57 -17.51 -7.41
C SER A 135 -20.49 -16.49 -7.77
N GLU A 136 -20.56 -15.93 -8.97
CA GLU A 136 -19.71 -14.80 -9.39
C GLU A 136 -19.90 -13.59 -8.46
N GLY A 137 -21.16 -13.25 -8.13
CA GLY A 137 -21.49 -12.14 -7.22
C GLY A 137 -20.86 -12.32 -5.84
N ALA A 138 -21.05 -13.48 -5.20
CA ALA A 138 -20.48 -13.75 -3.88
C ALA A 138 -18.94 -13.70 -3.87
N MET A 139 -18.29 -14.14 -4.95
CA MET A 139 -16.84 -14.02 -5.07
C MET A 139 -16.40 -12.55 -5.17
N LEU A 140 -17.12 -11.73 -5.94
CA LEU A 140 -16.82 -10.32 -6.13
C LEU A 140 -17.05 -9.51 -4.85
N ASP A 141 -18.08 -9.83 -4.09
CA ASP A 141 -18.35 -9.18 -2.80
C ASP A 141 -17.25 -9.55 -1.79
N ASN A 142 -16.85 -10.83 -1.71
CA ASN A 142 -15.70 -11.24 -0.90
C ASN A 142 -14.40 -10.49 -1.29
N TRP A 143 -14.17 -10.25 -2.58
CA TRP A 143 -13.05 -9.44 -3.04
C TRP A 143 -13.15 -7.98 -2.58
N ALA A 144 -14.33 -7.37 -2.68
CA ALA A 144 -14.55 -6.01 -2.21
C ALA A 144 -14.29 -5.88 -0.69
N ASP A 145 -14.86 -6.78 0.10
CA ASP A 145 -14.69 -6.82 1.57
C ASP A 145 -13.23 -7.06 1.97
N THR A 146 -12.56 -7.97 1.27
CA THR A 146 -11.14 -8.28 1.50
C THR A 146 -10.26 -7.09 1.16
N ASN A 147 -10.54 -6.37 0.07
CA ASN A 147 -9.76 -5.20 -0.30
C ASN A 147 -9.93 -4.07 0.72
N THR A 148 -11.18 -3.80 1.13
CA THR A 148 -11.49 -2.78 2.14
C THR A 148 -10.82 -3.10 3.47
N SER A 149 -10.99 -4.32 3.99
CA SER A 149 -10.36 -4.73 5.24
C SER A 149 -8.83 -4.70 5.20
N THR A 150 -8.23 -5.09 4.07
CA THR A 150 -6.77 -5.02 3.89
C THR A 150 -6.28 -3.58 3.91
N LEU A 151 -6.97 -2.67 3.20
CA LEU A 151 -6.62 -1.26 3.17
C LEU A 151 -6.79 -0.63 4.56
N SER A 152 -7.92 -0.84 5.23
CA SER A 152 -8.17 -0.30 6.57
C SER A 152 -7.15 -0.81 7.59
N GLY A 153 -6.81 -2.11 7.55
CA GLY A 153 -5.78 -2.67 8.43
C GLY A 153 -4.39 -2.08 8.17
N PHE A 154 -4.06 -1.83 6.90
CA PHE A 154 -2.81 -1.16 6.53
C PHE A 154 -2.76 0.29 7.04
N GLU A 155 -3.85 1.05 6.87
CA GLU A 155 -3.96 2.43 7.35
C GLU A 155 -3.92 2.51 8.87
N GLN A 156 -4.59 1.61 9.56
CA GLN A 156 -4.54 1.51 11.02
C GLN A 156 -3.12 1.24 11.52
N HIS A 157 -2.45 0.23 10.97
CA HIS A 157 -1.06 -0.07 11.36
C HIS A 157 -0.13 1.11 11.11
N LYS A 158 -0.33 1.82 10.00
CA LYS A 158 0.41 3.03 9.68
C LYS A 158 0.17 4.15 10.69
N ALA A 159 -1.08 4.34 11.14
CA ALA A 159 -1.42 5.31 12.17
C ALA A 159 -0.80 4.94 13.53
N GLU A 160 -0.84 3.66 13.91
CA GLU A 160 -0.20 3.14 15.13
C GLU A 160 1.31 3.38 15.11
N MET A 161 1.98 3.16 13.97
CA MET A 161 3.42 3.44 13.82
C MET A 161 3.77 4.93 13.94
N ILE A 162 2.85 5.83 13.59
CA ILE A 162 3.02 7.27 13.79
C ILE A 162 2.79 7.63 15.26
N ALA A 163 1.72 7.13 15.87
CA ALA A 163 1.39 7.34 17.29
C ALA A 163 2.46 6.77 18.23
N ALA A 164 3.19 5.73 17.82
CA ALA A 164 4.33 5.19 18.56
C ALA A 164 5.57 6.10 18.53
N GLN A 165 5.66 7.04 17.56
CA GLN A 165 6.78 7.97 17.44
C GLN A 165 6.55 9.28 18.20
N THR A 166 5.32 9.76 18.25
CA THR A 166 4.98 11.05 18.84
C THR A 166 3.54 11.07 19.34
N LYS A 167 3.30 11.81 20.42
CA LYS A 167 1.96 12.16 20.89
C LYS A 167 1.50 13.53 20.39
N GLU A 168 2.42 14.33 19.84
CA GLU A 168 2.14 15.69 19.39
C GLU A 168 1.36 15.68 18.07
N PRO A 169 0.13 16.24 18.02
CA PRO A 169 -0.71 16.19 16.83
C PRO A 169 -0.07 16.82 15.59
N ILE A 170 0.64 17.93 15.77
CA ILE A 170 1.34 18.64 14.67
C ILE A 170 2.43 17.75 14.07
N ILE A 171 3.24 17.10 14.91
CA ILE A 171 4.32 16.20 14.47
C ILE A 171 3.74 14.94 13.84
N ALA A 172 2.67 14.38 14.42
CA ALA A 172 1.95 13.24 13.85
C ALA A 172 1.43 13.56 12.45
N GLN A 173 0.86 14.75 12.24
CA GLN A 173 0.38 15.20 10.93
C GLN A 173 1.54 15.40 9.93
N ILE A 174 2.67 15.96 10.36
CA ILE A 174 3.88 16.07 9.53
C ILE A 174 4.39 14.68 9.12
N LEU A 175 4.41 13.72 10.05
CA LEU A 175 4.75 12.33 9.76
C LEU A 175 3.76 11.68 8.80
N GLN A 176 2.47 11.98 8.91
CA GLN A 176 1.43 11.51 8.00
C GLN A 176 1.68 12.04 6.58
N ILE A 177 1.98 13.33 6.42
CA ILE A 177 2.36 13.93 5.13
C ILE A 177 3.64 13.26 4.58
N LYS A 178 4.66 13.09 5.43
CA LYS A 178 5.92 12.41 5.07
C LYS A 178 5.69 11.00 4.56
N SER A 179 4.82 10.26 5.24
CA SER A 179 4.48 8.88 4.89
C SER A 179 3.74 8.77 3.54
N ARG A 180 3.15 9.87 3.05
CA ARG A 180 2.44 9.93 1.78
C ARG A 180 3.33 10.38 0.62
N MET A 181 4.51 10.94 0.89
CA MET A 181 5.49 11.32 -0.13
C MET A 181 5.76 10.22 -1.17
N PRO A 182 5.93 8.94 -0.78
CA PRO A 182 6.24 7.91 -1.76
C PRO A 182 5.05 7.57 -2.69
N HIS A 183 3.81 7.85 -2.28
CA HIS A 183 2.63 7.70 -3.15
C HIS A 183 2.61 8.74 -4.28
N GLN A 184 3.34 9.85 -4.14
CA GLN A 184 3.33 10.98 -5.08
C GLN A 184 1.94 11.61 -5.27
N ASN A 185 1.08 11.42 -4.27
CA ASN A 185 -0.30 11.91 -4.24
C ASN A 185 -0.67 12.18 -2.78
N ILE A 186 -0.36 13.40 -2.35
CA ILE A 186 -0.65 13.93 -1.02
C ILE A 186 -2.00 14.66 -1.11
N PRO A 187 -3.04 14.16 -0.45
CA PRO A 187 -4.33 14.84 -0.42
C PRO A 187 -4.22 16.24 0.21
N GLN A 188 -4.86 17.25 -0.38
CA GLN A 188 -4.93 18.61 0.18
C GLN A 188 -5.44 18.64 1.64
N ASN A 189 -6.39 17.77 1.99
CA ASN A 189 -6.93 17.70 3.36
C ASN A 189 -5.86 17.41 4.43
N TYR A 190 -4.70 16.81 4.08
CA TYR A 190 -3.61 16.62 5.03
C TYR A 190 -2.94 17.95 5.41
N LEU A 191 -2.89 18.91 4.47
CA LEU A 191 -2.41 20.26 4.73
C LEU A 191 -3.45 21.06 5.50
N ASP A 192 -4.74 20.90 5.17
CA ASP A 192 -5.83 21.60 5.85
C ASP A 192 -5.95 21.17 7.33
N SER A 193 -5.75 19.88 7.62
CA SER A 193 -5.66 19.38 9.00
C SER A 193 -4.47 20.00 9.73
N LEU A 194 -3.29 20.05 9.10
CA LEU A 194 -2.12 20.68 9.71
C LEU A 194 -2.33 22.18 9.94
N HIS A 195 -2.97 22.86 9.00
CA HIS A 195 -3.34 24.27 9.12
C HIS A 195 -4.25 24.50 10.34
N THR A 196 -5.27 23.66 10.50
CA THR A 196 -6.18 23.74 11.66
C THR A 196 -5.43 23.54 12.98
N LEU A 197 -4.48 22.60 13.03
CA LEU A 197 -3.67 22.36 14.22
C LEU A 197 -2.74 23.53 14.55
N LEU A 198 -2.16 24.18 13.54
CA LEU A 198 -1.27 25.34 13.71
C LEU A 198 -2.02 26.64 14.06
N TYR A 199 -3.30 26.72 13.72
CA TYR A 199 -4.18 27.82 14.14
C TYR A 199 -4.76 27.63 15.55
N ALA A 200 -4.53 26.48 16.20
CA ALA A 200 -4.93 26.30 17.58
C ALA A 200 -4.03 27.16 18.48
N ASP A 201 -4.63 28.05 19.29
CA ASP A 201 -3.95 29.14 20.00
C ASP A 201 -2.95 28.70 21.10
N ASN A 202 -2.69 27.40 21.32
CA ASN A 202 -2.05 26.93 22.56
C ASN A 202 -1.02 25.79 22.42
N TYR A 203 -0.40 25.61 21.26
CA TYR A 203 0.69 24.62 21.15
C TYR A 203 2.02 25.19 21.68
N ASP A 204 2.86 24.33 22.25
CA ASP A 204 4.18 24.69 22.75
C ASP A 204 5.21 24.62 21.62
N GLU A 205 5.67 25.79 21.16
CA GLU A 205 6.59 25.94 20.04
C GLU A 205 7.96 25.31 20.30
N ASP A 206 8.48 25.50 21.51
CA ASP A 206 9.80 25.01 21.93
C ASP A 206 9.78 23.48 22.03
N ALA A 207 8.73 22.91 22.62
CA ALA A 207 8.55 21.46 22.71
C ALA A 207 8.46 20.80 21.32
N ILE A 208 7.68 21.39 20.40
CA ILE A 208 7.58 20.88 19.03
C ILE A 208 8.94 20.94 18.33
N ASN A 209 9.68 22.03 18.49
CA ASN A 209 11.00 22.19 17.90
C ASN A 209 11.99 21.16 18.41
N GLU A 210 12.04 20.93 19.72
CA GLU A 210 12.90 19.93 20.34
C GLU A 210 12.59 18.51 19.85
N GLU A 211 11.31 18.15 19.78
CA GLU A 211 10.90 16.83 19.30
C GLU A 211 11.17 16.65 17.80
N LEU A 212 10.92 17.68 16.97
CA LEU A 212 11.28 17.65 15.55
C LEU A 212 12.79 17.48 15.33
N GLN A 213 13.64 18.06 16.18
CA GLN A 213 15.08 17.84 16.13
C GLN A 213 15.44 16.40 16.52
N THR A 214 14.85 15.88 17.59
CA THR A 214 15.04 14.51 18.07
C THR A 214 14.67 13.48 17.00
N LEU A 215 13.55 13.69 16.31
CA LEU A 215 13.09 12.84 15.21
C LEU A 215 13.82 13.11 13.87
N LYS A 216 14.73 14.08 13.82
CA LYS A 216 15.45 14.54 12.61
C LYS A 216 14.49 14.96 11.49
N LEU A 217 13.40 15.62 11.86
CA LEU A 217 12.34 16.08 10.97
C LEU A 217 12.36 17.59 10.72
N SER A 218 13.14 18.39 11.45
CA SER A 218 13.11 19.86 11.33
C SER A 218 13.25 20.35 9.88
N GLY A 219 14.19 19.79 9.12
CA GLY A 219 14.36 20.15 7.70
C GLY A 219 13.19 19.73 6.80
N TYR A 220 12.48 18.66 7.15
CA TYR A 220 11.27 18.23 6.44
C TYR A 220 10.06 19.10 6.83
N ALA A 221 9.88 19.39 8.12
CA ALA A 221 8.83 20.26 8.63
C ALA A 221 8.92 21.66 8.00
N ALA A 222 10.11 22.26 7.97
CA ALA A 222 10.34 23.55 7.31
C ALA A 222 9.93 23.54 5.82
N ALA A 223 10.16 22.41 5.14
CA ALA A 223 9.77 22.24 3.74
C ALA A 223 8.26 22.07 3.57
N VAL A 224 7.56 21.44 4.52
CA VAL A 224 6.10 21.35 4.56
C VAL A 224 5.49 22.73 4.81
N PHE A 225 6.03 23.49 5.77
CA PHE A 225 5.58 24.84 6.08
C PHE A 225 5.72 25.80 4.90
N GLN A 226 6.80 25.70 4.13
CA GLN A 226 6.90 26.42 2.85
C GLN A 226 5.73 26.12 1.91
N VAL A 227 5.33 24.84 1.81
CA VAL A 227 4.19 24.44 0.97
C VAL A 227 2.88 25.00 1.54
N MET A 228 2.74 25.06 2.87
CA MET A 228 1.57 25.67 3.50
C MET A 228 1.47 27.15 3.21
N THR A 229 2.56 27.91 3.30
CA THR A 229 2.57 29.33 2.89
C THR A 229 2.09 29.49 1.45
N GLU A 230 2.54 28.62 0.54
CA GLU A 230 2.17 28.69 -0.88
C GLU A 230 0.73 28.21 -1.19
N LYS A 231 0.19 27.24 -0.43
CA LYS A 231 -1.12 26.60 -0.71
C LYS A 231 -2.27 27.16 0.11
N THR A 232 -2.04 27.46 1.38
CA THR A 232 -3.09 27.92 2.31
C THR A 232 -2.91 29.38 2.70
N GLY A 233 -1.77 30.01 2.38
CA GLY A 233 -1.47 31.38 2.78
C GLY A 233 -1.05 31.52 4.25
N LEU A 234 -0.70 30.40 4.91
CA LEU A 234 -0.27 30.41 6.31
C LEU A 234 0.98 31.28 6.48
N THR A 235 0.93 32.23 7.41
CA THR A 235 2.05 33.11 7.73
C THR A 235 2.98 32.49 8.76
N GLU A 236 4.25 32.89 8.77
CA GLU A 236 5.28 32.32 9.66
C GLU A 236 4.96 32.47 11.15
N GLY A 237 4.15 33.47 11.54
CA GLY A 237 3.76 33.68 12.94
C GLY A 237 2.89 32.57 13.55
N PHE A 238 2.40 31.63 12.74
CA PHE A 238 1.67 30.44 13.20
C PHE A 238 2.50 29.15 13.06
N MET A 239 3.78 29.24 12.69
CA MET A 239 4.63 28.08 12.41
C MET A 239 5.68 27.90 13.50
N PRO A 240 5.88 26.67 14.02
CA PRO A 240 6.84 26.44 15.08
C PRO A 240 8.30 26.62 14.67
N LEU A 241 8.58 26.58 13.37
CA LEU A 241 9.90 26.90 12.84
C LEU A 241 9.76 27.58 11.48
N PRO A 242 10.75 28.39 11.07
CA PRO A 242 10.69 29.12 9.82
C PRO A 242 10.55 28.20 8.61
N ALA A 243 9.70 28.62 7.67
CA ALA A 243 9.53 27.95 6.40
C ALA A 243 10.85 27.96 5.60
N LYS A 244 11.11 26.87 4.86
CA LYS A 244 12.33 26.74 4.06
C LYS A 244 12.06 26.29 2.64
N LYS A 245 12.22 27.23 1.71
CA LYS A 245 12.28 26.94 0.27
C LYS A 245 13.45 26.01 -0.05
N SER A 246 13.13 24.80 -0.47
CA SER A 246 14.08 23.72 -0.73
C SER A 246 13.61 22.85 -1.90
N ARG A 247 14.51 22.00 -2.44
CA ARG A 247 14.11 20.97 -3.41
C ARG A 247 12.98 20.09 -2.89
N LYS A 248 12.98 19.81 -1.58
CA LYS A 248 11.94 19.00 -0.93
C LYS A 248 10.58 19.72 -0.91
N SER A 249 10.56 21.02 -0.61
CA SER A 249 9.30 21.81 -0.66
C SER A 249 8.66 21.82 -2.04
N LYS A 250 9.46 22.00 -3.11
CA LYS A 250 8.97 21.92 -4.50
C LYS A 250 8.43 20.54 -4.86
N GLU A 251 9.08 19.48 -4.33
CA GLU A 251 8.62 18.11 -4.53
C GLU A 251 7.30 17.83 -3.81
N ILE A 252 7.18 18.24 -2.54
CA ILE A 252 5.94 18.14 -1.77
C ILE A 252 4.82 18.89 -2.52
N LEU A 253 5.05 20.14 -2.91
CA LEU A 253 4.07 20.98 -3.62
C LEU A 253 3.53 20.32 -4.90
N ARG A 254 4.41 19.65 -5.65
CA ARG A 254 4.03 18.92 -6.88
C ARG A 254 3.11 17.73 -6.59
N TYR A 255 3.28 17.07 -5.45
CA TYR A 255 2.51 15.89 -5.08
C TYR A 255 1.20 16.23 -4.35
N VAL A 256 1.02 17.47 -3.91
CA VAL A 256 -0.24 17.93 -3.32
C VAL A 256 -1.31 18.04 -4.41
N LYS A 257 -2.42 17.34 -4.24
CA LYS A 257 -3.58 17.37 -5.14
C LYS A 257 -4.82 17.91 -4.44
#